data_AF-A0A8B8F430-F1
#
_entry.id   AF-A0A8B8F430-F1
#
_cell.length_a   1.000
_cell.length_b   1.000
_cell.length_c   1.000
_cell.angle_alpha   90.00
_cell.angle_beta   90.00
_cell.angle_gamma   90.00
#
_symmetry.space_group_name_H-M   'P 1'
#
loop_
_entity.id
_entity.type
_entity.pdbx_description
1 polymer ?
#
loop_
_entity_poly.entity_id
_entity_poly.type
_entity_poly.pdbx_seq_one_letter_code
_entity_poly.pdbx_strand_id
1 'polypeptide(L)'
;MKSSRHFSKDYYYMTTKAGIKVPRMWLCYSLVLNKVYCESCWLFADRKNHKLKLNWINGINDWQQLTQKIIKHENCTQHVEAIQLRIIWLKNGTIDKNLEKHISEEAKFWREVLKRLIKIILCLTAGNTALRGNERKANSNSEGNFLRTVKLMAEFDPILSKLLYNE
;
A
#
# COMPACT_ATOMS: atom_id res chain seq x y z
N MET A 1 0.53 48.05 -27.46
CA MET A 1 -0.25 46.95 -26.86
C MET A 1 0.71 45.92 -26.26
N LYS A 2 0.82 45.83 -24.94
CA LYS A 2 1.60 44.73 -24.32
C LYS A 2 0.78 43.45 -24.52
N SER A 3 1.29 42.51 -25.31
CA SER A 3 0.75 41.15 -25.35
C SER A 3 0.65 40.64 -23.90
N SER A 4 -0.56 40.43 -23.41
CA SER A 4 -0.81 39.87 -22.09
C SER A 4 -0.44 38.40 -22.17
N ARG A 5 0.85 38.11 -21.93
CA ARG A 5 1.34 36.73 -21.90
C ARG A 5 0.53 35.97 -20.86
N HIS A 6 0.05 34.80 -21.25
CA HIS A 6 -0.74 33.91 -20.40
C HIS A 6 -0.17 32.50 -20.49
N PHE A 7 -0.64 31.63 -19.62
CA PHE A 7 -0.31 30.21 -19.68
C PHE A 7 -0.86 29.58 -20.98
N SER A 8 -0.02 28.85 -21.72
CA SER A 8 -0.42 28.04 -22.88
C SER A 8 -0.53 26.56 -22.49
N LYS A 9 -1.47 25.84 -23.11
CA LYS A 9 -1.57 24.38 -22.98
C LYS A 9 -0.32 23.64 -23.46
N ASP A 10 0.49 24.26 -24.33
CA ASP A 10 1.75 23.67 -24.80
C ASP A 10 2.74 23.39 -23.66
N TYR A 11 2.66 24.13 -22.55
CA TYR A 11 3.50 23.89 -21.38
C TYR A 11 3.27 22.52 -20.75
N TYR A 12 2.09 21.91 -20.94
CA TYR A 12 1.82 20.55 -20.48
C TYR A 12 2.61 19.48 -21.25
N TYR A 13 3.37 19.82 -22.29
CA TYR A 13 4.11 18.85 -23.10
C TYR A 13 5.59 19.23 -23.23
N MET A 14 6.46 18.25 -23.06
CA MET A 14 7.87 18.34 -23.45
C MET A 14 8.04 17.73 -24.83
N THR A 15 8.89 18.32 -25.68
CA THR A 15 9.30 17.71 -26.94
C THR A 15 10.69 17.11 -26.78
N THR A 16 10.86 15.83 -27.09
CA THR A 16 12.17 15.16 -27.05
C THR A 16 13.05 15.61 -28.22
N LYS A 17 14.35 15.29 -28.18
CA LYS A 17 15.26 15.53 -29.31
C LYS A 17 14.81 14.84 -30.61
N ALA A 18 14.04 13.76 -30.49
CA ALA A 18 13.44 13.04 -31.61
C ALA A 18 12.12 13.64 -32.11
N GLY A 19 11.68 14.79 -31.56
CA GLY A 19 10.43 15.45 -31.96
C GLY A 19 9.16 14.89 -31.31
N ILE A 20 9.27 13.91 -30.41
CA ILE A 20 8.12 13.27 -29.76
C ILE A 20 7.60 14.17 -28.63
N LYS A 21 6.29 14.44 -28.60
CA LYS A 21 5.64 15.13 -27.48
C LYS A 21 5.31 14.16 -26.35
N VAL A 22 5.79 14.46 -25.15
CA VAL A 22 5.57 13.70 -23.91
C VAL A 22 4.84 14.57 -22.91
N PRO A 23 3.75 14.11 -22.28
CA PRO A 23 3.01 14.91 -21.30
C PRO A 23 3.77 15.07 -19.98
N ARG A 24 3.67 16.27 -19.39
CA ARG A 24 4.14 16.59 -18.04
C ARG A 24 3.02 16.33 -17.03
N MET A 25 3.05 15.15 -16.42
CA MET A 25 2.05 14.73 -15.43
C MET A 25 2.08 15.53 -14.11
N TRP A 26 3.10 16.37 -13.90
CA TRP A 26 3.32 17.09 -12.65
C TRP A 26 2.88 18.56 -12.71
N LEU A 27 2.72 19.14 -13.90
CA LEU A 27 2.47 20.56 -14.08
C LEU A 27 0.98 20.85 -13.92
N CYS A 28 0.62 21.81 -13.08
CA CYS A 28 -0.77 22.23 -12.90
C CYS A 28 -0.89 23.75 -12.97
N TYR A 29 -1.98 24.26 -13.55
CA TYR A 29 -2.25 25.69 -13.63
C TYR A 29 -3.58 26.03 -12.95
N SER A 30 -3.58 27.02 -12.07
CA SER A 30 -4.78 27.56 -11.44
C SER A 30 -5.25 28.79 -12.21
N LEU A 31 -6.47 28.73 -12.75
CA LEU A 31 -7.12 29.86 -13.41
C LEU A 31 -7.42 31.00 -12.43
N VAL A 32 -7.85 30.66 -11.20
CA VAL A 32 -8.22 31.64 -10.16
C VAL A 32 -7.00 32.42 -9.68
N LEU A 33 -5.90 31.71 -9.39
CA LEU A 33 -4.68 32.33 -8.87
C LEU A 33 -3.74 32.81 -9.97
N ASN A 34 -4.04 32.47 -11.24
CA ASN A 34 -3.21 32.70 -12.41
C ASN A 34 -1.75 32.29 -12.16
N LYS A 35 -1.55 31.07 -11.66
CA LYS A 35 -0.24 30.53 -11.24
C LYS A 35 -0.09 29.07 -11.63
N VAL A 36 1.15 28.68 -11.90
CA VAL A 36 1.55 27.32 -12.23
C VAL A 36 2.29 26.68 -11.07
N TYR A 37 2.00 25.41 -10.83
CA TYR A 37 2.45 24.61 -9.72
C TYR A 37 3.04 23.30 -10.21
N CYS A 38 3.79 22.64 -9.32
CA CYS A 38 4.18 21.24 -9.47
C CYS A 38 3.44 20.41 -8.43
N GLU A 39 2.45 19.62 -8.86
CA GLU A 39 1.67 18.73 -8.01
C GLU A 39 2.58 17.78 -7.20
N SER A 40 3.54 17.13 -7.88
CA SER A 40 4.45 16.19 -7.23
C SER A 40 5.27 16.86 -6.13
N CYS A 41 5.81 18.06 -6.37
CA CYS A 41 6.57 18.80 -5.34
C CYS A 41 5.67 19.42 -4.26
N TRP A 42 4.42 19.71 -4.58
CA TRP A 42 3.45 20.19 -3.61
C TRP A 42 3.13 19.11 -2.57
N LEU A 43 3.01 17.86 -3.01
CA LEU A 43 2.70 16.71 -2.14
C LEU A 43 3.93 16.07 -1.49
N PHE A 44 5.02 15.85 -2.24
CA PHE A 44 6.10 14.94 -1.85
C PHE A 44 7.48 15.59 -1.68
N ALA A 45 7.64 16.89 -1.89
CA ALA A 45 8.96 17.50 -1.67
C ALA A 45 9.30 17.56 -0.17
N ASP A 46 10.53 17.18 0.18
CA ASP A 46 11.00 17.20 1.57
C ASP A 46 11.02 18.64 2.13
N ARG A 47 10.16 18.88 3.11
CA ARG A 47 10.00 20.17 3.80
C ARG A 47 11.14 20.46 4.77
N LYS A 48 11.94 19.46 5.15
CA LYS A 48 13.09 19.61 6.06
C LYS A 48 14.39 19.97 5.32
N ASN A 49 14.43 19.77 4.00
CA ASN A 49 15.61 20.08 3.20
C ASN A 49 15.84 21.60 3.12
N HIS A 50 16.96 22.09 3.65
CA HIS A 50 17.33 23.50 3.63
C HIS A 50 17.48 24.11 2.21
N LYS A 51 17.67 23.28 1.17
CA LYS A 51 17.77 23.72 -0.23
C LYS A 51 16.42 23.74 -0.97
N LEU A 52 15.31 23.54 -0.23
CA LEU A 52 13.95 23.50 -0.79
C LEU A 52 13.61 24.80 -1.54
N LYS A 53 13.23 24.66 -2.81
CA LYS A 53 12.68 25.75 -3.62
C LYS A 53 11.18 25.72 -3.56
N LEU A 54 10.59 26.74 -2.92
CA LEU A 54 9.14 26.86 -2.71
C LEU A 54 8.38 27.42 -3.92
N ASN A 55 9.06 27.95 -4.94
CA ASN A 55 8.41 28.61 -6.08
C ASN A 55 7.35 27.73 -6.76
N TRP A 56 7.63 26.43 -6.93
CA TRP A 56 6.71 25.47 -7.56
C TRP A 56 5.61 24.96 -6.64
N ILE A 57 5.69 25.26 -5.34
CA ILE A 57 4.71 24.92 -4.30
C ILE A 57 3.78 26.13 -4.06
N ASN A 58 4.34 27.34 -4.02
CA ASN A 58 3.60 28.59 -3.85
C ASN A 58 3.02 29.13 -5.17
N GLY A 59 3.53 28.65 -6.29
CA GLY A 59 3.06 28.95 -7.64
C GLY A 59 3.86 30.04 -8.34
N ILE A 60 3.98 29.90 -9.68
CA ILE A 60 4.73 30.79 -10.57
C ILE A 60 3.79 31.45 -11.56
N ASN A 61 3.88 32.77 -11.71
CA ASN A 61 3.12 33.56 -12.69
C ASN A 61 4.02 34.38 -13.63
N ASP A 62 5.32 34.13 -13.63
CA ASP A 62 6.27 34.75 -14.55
C ASP A 62 6.31 33.97 -15.87
N TRP A 63 5.43 34.39 -16.78
CA TRP A 63 5.25 33.78 -18.10
C TRP A 63 6.45 33.97 -19.03
N GLN A 64 7.26 35.01 -18.83
CA GLN A 64 8.37 35.32 -19.74
C GLN A 64 9.47 34.27 -19.63
N GLN A 65 9.74 33.82 -18.41
CA GLN A 65 10.80 32.85 -18.11
C GLN A 65 10.26 31.46 -17.81
N LEU A 66 8.96 31.22 -18.02
CA LEU A 66 8.31 29.96 -17.61
C LEU A 66 8.97 28.74 -18.28
N THR A 67 9.26 28.80 -19.59
CA THR A 67 9.92 27.69 -20.30
C THR A 67 11.25 27.32 -19.67
N GLN A 68 12.10 28.31 -19.38
CA GLN A 68 13.41 28.07 -18.76
C GLN A 68 13.27 27.57 -17.32
N LYS A 69 12.29 28.09 -16.57
CA LYS A 69 12.00 27.63 -15.20
C LYS A 69 11.53 26.18 -15.19
N ILE A 70 10.65 25.79 -16.11
CA ILE A 70 10.18 24.41 -16.28
C ILE A 70 11.38 23.49 -16.49
N ILE A 71 12.22 23.78 -17.50
CA ILE A 71 13.40 22.94 -17.81
C ILE A 71 14.35 22.83 -16.61
N LYS A 72 14.61 23.94 -15.91
CA LYS A 72 15.44 23.93 -14.70
C LYS A 72 14.82 23.13 -13.56
N HIS A 73 13.50 23.11 -13.45
CA HIS A 73 12.78 22.36 -12.43
C HIS A 73 12.77 20.86 -12.71
N GLU A 74 12.54 20.47 -13.96
CA GLU A 74 12.54 19.05 -14.37
C GLU A 74 13.86 18.36 -14.05
N ASN A 75 14.97 19.11 -14.06
CA ASN A 75 16.30 18.61 -13.78
C ASN A 75 16.76 18.82 -12.33
N CYS A 76 15.94 19.39 -11.43
CA CYS A 76 16.35 19.62 -10.04
C CYS A 76 16.12 18.38 -9.16
N THR A 77 17.03 18.15 -8.21
CA THR A 77 16.99 16.98 -7.31
C THR A 77 15.67 16.87 -6.56
N GLN A 78 15.20 17.97 -5.97
CA GLN A 78 13.91 18.05 -5.28
C GLN A 78 12.74 17.56 -6.14
N HIS A 79 12.73 17.89 -7.44
CA HIS A 79 11.67 17.46 -8.35
C HIS A 79 11.76 15.97 -8.62
N VAL A 80 12.96 15.49 -8.95
CA VAL A 80 13.23 14.08 -9.24
C VAL A 80 12.85 13.20 -8.05
N GLU A 81 13.25 13.56 -6.83
CA GLU A 81 12.90 12.87 -5.59
C GLU A 81 11.38 12.85 -5.37
N ALA A 82 10.71 13.99 -5.54
CA ALA A 82 9.26 14.07 -5.40
C ALA A 82 8.51 13.22 -6.44
N ILE A 83 9.01 13.15 -7.68
CA ILE A 83 8.45 12.28 -8.73
C ILE A 83 8.66 10.80 -8.38
N GLN A 84 9.84 10.43 -7.88
CA GLN A 84 10.12 9.05 -7.44
C GLN A 84 9.14 8.62 -6.33
N LEU A 85 8.95 9.45 -5.31
CA LEU A 85 7.99 9.20 -4.25
C LEU A 85 6.55 9.10 -4.77
N ARG A 86 6.15 9.98 -5.69
CA ARG A 86 4.85 9.90 -6.34
C ARG A 86 4.65 8.57 -7.09
N ILE A 87 5.67 8.09 -7.81
CA ILE A 87 5.60 6.81 -8.52
C ILE A 87 5.46 5.63 -7.54
N ILE A 88 6.22 5.65 -6.43
CA ILE A 88 6.13 4.64 -5.38
C ILE A 88 4.72 4.65 -4.77
N TRP A 89 4.21 5.83 -4.46
CA TRP A 89 2.86 6.03 -3.93
C TRP A 89 1.79 5.53 -4.90
N LEU A 90 1.84 5.90 -6.19
CA LEU A 90 0.88 5.47 -7.21
C LEU A 90 0.88 3.95 -7.43
N LYS A 91 2.03 3.29 -7.28
CA LYS A 91 2.13 1.83 -7.35
C LYS A 91 1.53 1.14 -6.12
N ASN A 92 1.09 1.90 -5.11
CA ASN A 92 0.84 1.42 -3.76
C ASN A 92 2.01 0.51 -3.31
N GLY A 93 3.25 0.89 -3.67
CA GLY A 93 4.45 0.12 -3.37
C GLY A 93 4.94 0.40 -1.96
N THR A 94 4.03 0.48 -0.99
CA THR A 94 4.42 0.61 0.41
C THR A 94 5.00 -0.72 0.88
N ILE A 95 5.95 -0.63 1.82
CA ILE A 95 6.51 -1.76 2.59
C ILE A 95 5.38 -2.65 3.14
N ASP A 96 4.22 -2.04 3.39
CA ASP A 96 3.08 -2.65 4.03
C ASP A 96 2.32 -3.67 3.19
N LYS A 97 2.38 -3.66 1.85
CA LYS A 97 1.56 -4.60 1.05
C LYS A 97 1.89 -6.07 1.31
N ASN A 98 3.18 -6.40 1.42
CA ASN A 98 3.59 -7.77 1.70
C ASN A 98 3.29 -8.13 3.15
N LEU A 99 3.51 -7.19 4.09
CA LEU A 99 3.18 -7.38 5.50
C LEU A 99 1.68 -7.57 5.73
N GLU A 100 0.86 -6.68 5.16
CA GLU A 100 -0.60 -6.75 5.14
C GLU A 100 -1.09 -8.07 4.52
N LYS A 101 -0.46 -8.53 3.43
CA LYS A 101 -0.75 -9.84 2.84
C LYS A 101 -0.44 -10.97 3.81
N HIS A 102 0.73 -10.98 4.45
CA HIS A 102 1.10 -11.99 5.45
C HIS A 102 0.13 -11.99 6.64
N ILE A 103 -0.19 -10.83 7.19
CA ILE A 103 -1.17 -10.68 8.28
C ILE A 103 -2.54 -11.22 7.85
N SER A 104 -2.97 -10.90 6.63
CA SER A 104 -4.25 -11.36 6.08
C SER A 104 -4.29 -12.88 5.91
N GLU A 105 -3.20 -13.47 5.41
CA GLU A 105 -3.06 -14.92 5.23
C GLU A 105 -3.05 -15.67 6.58
N GLU A 106 -2.33 -15.16 7.58
CA GLU A 106 -2.35 -15.71 8.94
C GLU A 106 -3.73 -15.57 9.60
N ALA A 107 -4.36 -14.40 9.51
CA ALA A 107 -5.70 -14.19 10.04
C ALA A 107 -6.72 -15.13 9.38
N LYS A 108 -6.60 -15.36 8.06
CA LYS A 108 -7.43 -16.33 7.34
C LYS A 108 -7.18 -17.75 7.83
N PHE A 109 -5.92 -18.15 8.02
CA PHE A 109 -5.56 -19.46 8.56
C PHE A 109 -6.21 -19.70 9.94
N TRP A 110 -6.04 -18.76 10.88
CA TRP A 110 -6.60 -18.90 12.22
C TRP A 110 -8.13 -18.89 12.26
N ARG A 111 -8.79 -18.11 11.39
CA ARG A 111 -10.25 -18.16 11.22
C ARG A 111 -10.73 -19.53 10.75
N GLU A 112 -10.01 -20.12 9.79
CA GLU A 112 -10.34 -21.46 9.28
C GLU A 112 -10.07 -22.56 10.29
N VAL A 113 -9.02 -22.45 11.11
CA VAL A 113 -8.78 -23.32 12.27
C VAL A 113 -9.96 -23.22 13.25
N LEU A 114 -10.28 -22.00 13.71
CA LEU A 114 -11.32 -21.77 14.71
C LEU A 114 -12.68 -22.31 14.27
N LYS A 115 -13.04 -22.10 12.99
CA LYS A 115 -14.27 -22.61 12.39
C LYS A 115 -14.39 -24.13 12.52
N ARG A 116 -13.29 -24.87 12.33
CA ARG A 116 -13.26 -26.34 12.45
C ARG A 116 -13.38 -26.77 13.90
N LEU A 117 -12.63 -26.13 14.80
CA LEU A 117 -12.70 -26.43 16.23
C LEU A 117 -14.13 -26.21 16.78
N ILE A 118 -14.79 -25.12 16.39
CA ILE A 118 -16.18 -24.85 16.76
C ILE A 118 -17.10 -25.96 16.23
N LYS A 119 -16.95 -26.40 14.97
CA LYS A 119 -17.75 -27.49 14.42
C LYS A 119 -17.53 -28.82 15.16
N ILE A 120 -16.29 -29.12 15.55
CA ILE A 120 -15.98 -30.31 16.36
C ILE A 120 -16.66 -30.23 17.72
N ILE A 121 -16.58 -29.07 18.39
CA ILE A 121 -17.27 -28.85 19.67
C ILE A 121 -18.78 -29.04 19.51
N LEU A 122 -19.41 -28.40 18.52
CA LEU A 122 -20.84 -28.51 18.27
C LEU A 122 -21.27 -29.95 17.97
N CYS A 123 -20.46 -30.70 17.22
CA CYS A 123 -20.73 -32.11 16.92
C CYS A 123 -20.71 -32.97 18.19
N LEU A 124 -19.67 -32.81 19.03
CA LEU A 124 -19.54 -33.56 20.28
C LEU A 124 -20.64 -33.20 21.27
N THR A 125 -20.97 -31.92 21.43
CA THR A 125 -22.01 -31.48 22.36
C THR A 125 -23.41 -31.87 21.90
N ALA A 126 -23.69 -31.82 20.59
CA ALA A 126 -24.95 -32.33 20.05
C ALA A 126 -25.14 -33.83 20.31
N GLY A 127 -24.03 -34.59 20.33
CA GLY A 127 -24.02 -36.00 20.71
C GLY A 127 -23.95 -36.25 22.22
N ASN A 128 -24.15 -35.24 23.09
CA ASN A 128 -23.98 -35.31 24.55
C ASN A 128 -22.64 -35.95 24.98
N THR A 129 -21.61 -35.82 24.14
CA THR A 129 -20.29 -36.39 24.38
C THR A 129 -19.45 -35.38 25.15
N ALA A 130 -18.90 -35.80 26.28
CA ALA A 130 -18.00 -34.94 27.06
C ALA A 130 -16.77 -34.56 26.22
N LEU A 131 -16.46 -33.26 26.15
CA LEU A 131 -15.30 -32.75 25.38
C LEU A 131 -13.97 -33.24 25.97
N ARG A 132 -13.89 -33.29 27.30
CA ARG A 132 -12.78 -33.89 28.04
C ARG A 132 -13.13 -35.31 28.46
N GLY A 133 -12.12 -36.17 28.49
CA GLY A 133 -12.25 -37.50 29.09
C GLY A 133 -12.15 -37.45 30.61
N ASN A 134 -12.29 -38.61 31.25
CA ASN A 134 -11.98 -38.77 32.66
C ASN A 134 -10.45 -38.79 32.81
N GLU A 135 -9.81 -37.62 32.87
CA GLU A 135 -8.36 -37.44 33.12
C GLU A 135 -7.99 -37.83 34.56
N ARG A 136 -8.30 -39.08 34.98
CA ARG A 136 -7.88 -39.61 36.27
C ARG A 136 -6.43 -40.08 36.14
N LYS A 137 -5.54 -39.24 36.67
CA LYS A 137 -4.08 -39.41 36.87
C LYS A 137 -3.21 -39.00 35.68
N ALA A 138 -2.15 -38.27 36.03
CA ALA A 138 -1.09 -37.72 35.18
C ALA A 138 -0.32 -38.73 34.30
N ASN A 139 -0.68 -40.03 34.35
CA ASN A 139 -0.05 -41.13 33.61
C ASN A 139 -1.03 -41.89 32.71
N SER A 140 -2.22 -41.34 32.42
CA SER A 140 -3.12 -41.94 31.43
C SER A 140 -2.91 -41.28 30.07
N ASN A 141 -2.43 -42.05 29.09
CA ASN A 141 -2.36 -41.67 27.66
C ASN A 141 -3.76 -41.43 27.03
N SER A 142 -4.81 -41.22 27.84
CA SER A 142 -6.16 -41.04 27.35
C SER A 142 -6.42 -39.57 27.02
N GLU A 143 -6.23 -39.22 25.76
CA GLU A 143 -6.60 -37.91 25.23
C GLU A 143 -8.13 -37.75 25.24
N GLY A 144 -8.63 -36.61 25.71
CA GLY A 144 -10.07 -36.32 25.75
C GLY A 144 -10.71 -36.37 24.36
N ASN A 145 -12.03 -36.60 24.31
CA ASN A 145 -12.75 -36.79 23.04
C ASN A 145 -12.54 -35.64 22.05
N PHE A 146 -12.45 -34.39 22.52
CA PHE A 146 -12.15 -33.24 21.69
C PHE A 146 -10.79 -33.38 20.99
N LEU A 147 -9.71 -33.60 21.74
CA LEU A 147 -8.36 -33.68 21.19
C LEU A 147 -8.23 -34.88 20.24
N ARG A 148 -8.83 -36.02 20.61
CA ARG A 148 -8.87 -37.21 19.76
C ARG A 148 -9.57 -36.93 18.42
N THR A 149 -10.70 -36.23 18.44
CA THR A 149 -11.42 -35.87 17.22
C THR A 149 -10.66 -34.84 16.39
N VAL A 150 -9.99 -33.87 17.01
CA VAL A 150 -9.14 -32.90 16.29
C VAL A 150 -8.00 -33.61 15.56
N LYS A 151 -7.32 -34.57 16.22
CA LYS A 151 -6.26 -35.38 15.61
C LYS A 151 -6.78 -36.23 14.46
N LEU A 152 -7.90 -36.93 14.65
CA LEU A 152 -8.54 -37.71 13.59
C LEU A 152 -8.89 -36.83 12.38
N MET A 153 -9.47 -35.66 12.61
CA MET A 153 -9.81 -34.73 11.53
C MET A 153 -8.56 -34.18 10.82
N ALA A 154 -7.44 -34.03 11.53
CA ALA A 154 -6.18 -33.59 10.95
C ALA A 154 -5.58 -34.59 9.94
N GLU A 155 -5.96 -35.87 9.98
CA GLU A 155 -5.57 -36.86 8.95
C GLU A 155 -6.18 -36.55 7.58
N PHE A 156 -7.29 -35.81 7.55
CA PHE A 156 -8.05 -35.50 6.32
C PHE A 156 -8.13 -34.01 6.01
N ASP A 157 -7.96 -33.13 7.00
CA ASP A 157 -8.03 -31.68 6.84
C ASP A 157 -6.62 -31.05 6.88
N PRO A 158 -6.16 -30.44 5.76
CA PRO A 158 -4.80 -29.90 5.68
C PRO A 158 -4.56 -28.70 6.60
N ILE A 159 -5.61 -27.98 7.02
CA ILE A 159 -5.47 -26.83 7.92
C ILE A 159 -5.21 -27.32 9.34
N LEU A 160 -5.94 -28.34 9.81
CA LEU A 160 -5.65 -28.98 11.10
C LEU A 160 -4.36 -29.78 11.08
N SER A 161 -4.04 -30.46 9.98
CA SER A 161 -2.73 -31.12 9.81
C SER A 161 -1.59 -30.12 9.97
N LYS A 162 -1.68 -28.96 9.31
CA LYS A 162 -0.67 -27.90 9.43
C LYS A 162 -0.60 -27.36 10.85
N LEU A 163 -1.73 -27.18 11.53
CA LEU A 163 -1.78 -26.72 12.92
C LEU A 163 -1.07 -27.67 13.90
N LEU A 164 -1.21 -28.99 13.71
CA LEU A 164 -0.73 -29.98 14.68
C LEU A 164 0.69 -30.49 14.42
N TYR A 165 1.14 -30.50 13.17
CA TYR A 165 2.34 -31.24 12.76
C TYR A 165 3.42 -30.39 12.08
N ASN A 166 3.13 -29.12 11.75
CA ASN A 166 4.11 -28.21 11.19
C ASN A 166 4.43 -27.10 12.20
N GLU A 167 5.34 -27.39 13.13
CA GLU A 167 6.22 -26.39 13.74
C GLU A 167 7.59 -26.45 13.07
#